data_AF-A0A965DEE2-F1
#
_entry.id   AF-A0A965DEE2-F1
#
_cell.length_a   1.000
_cell.length_b   1.000
_cell.length_c   1.000
_cell.angle_alpha   90.00
_cell.angle_beta   90.00
_cell.angle_gamma   90.00
#
_symmetry.space_group_name_H-M   'P 1'
#
loop_
_entity.id
_entity.type
_entity.pdbx_description
1 polymer ?
#
loop_
_entity_poly.entity_id
_entity_poly.type
_entity_poly.pdbx_seq_one_letter_code
_entity_poly.pdbx_strand_id
1 'polypeptide(L)'
;MEYFKQIQTHLHHHNLPSIIQLWEEYCLSDEIDLEELIAILTLLKNSPFSDAFGRYVDHILPLWEKCNESAAKHEAFLLITDVESTNSKEMAERMIHYLEKRFPNEKDFALKLKMVGLKELNDFKGAVRNFELLNHMKKGSFVFHDAGWGAGEIMDVSFIRQEVSLEFENVAGKKDLSFNNAFKTLKPIAKDHFLAMRFGFPDELEKLAKEDSSLVIKKLLKDLGPKTAAEIKDELCDTIILEDEWSKWWSNARSKLKKDTLIESPTSLKEPFILRKEQISHEDRLLQTLDSKQSVSEIIDHCYEAVRDYAQSLKNKDFKDKIKSRLKDSLLHPDLKKEQHLEILFILSDLGQEQDFRKLEEEIEQIVDINDTLNKLSILSYKKRFLQLLQ
;
A
#
# COMPACT_ATOMS: atom_id res chain seq x y z
N MET A 1 3.01 -12.19 -10.50
CA MET A 1 4.24 -11.44 -10.89
C MET A 1 5.35 -12.35 -11.42
N GLU A 2 5.02 -13.35 -12.24
CA GLU A 2 6.02 -14.19 -12.92
C GLU A 2 6.46 -13.54 -14.25
N TYR A 3 5.50 -13.13 -15.09
CA TYR A 3 5.74 -12.44 -16.35
C TYR A 3 6.48 -11.12 -16.14
N PHE A 4 6.15 -10.38 -15.08
CA PHE A 4 6.87 -9.14 -14.72
C PHE A 4 8.39 -9.37 -14.59
N LYS A 5 8.80 -10.41 -13.87
CA LYS A 5 10.23 -10.73 -13.66
C LYS A 5 10.92 -11.14 -14.96
N GLN A 6 10.23 -11.89 -15.81
CA GLN A 6 10.75 -12.33 -17.09
C GLN A 6 10.91 -11.16 -18.07
N ILE A 7 9.88 -10.31 -18.19
CA ILE A 7 9.93 -9.08 -19.02
C ILE A 7 11.03 -8.15 -18.51
N GLN A 8 11.15 -7.95 -17.19
CA GLN A 8 12.24 -7.16 -16.61
C GLN A 8 13.63 -7.71 -16.98
N THR A 9 13.79 -9.03 -16.95
CA THR A 9 15.04 -9.68 -17.35
C THR A 9 15.33 -9.43 -18.83
N HIS A 10 14.37 -9.62 -19.73
CA HIS A 10 14.58 -9.38 -21.16
C HIS A 10 14.79 -7.89 -21.49
N LEU A 11 14.20 -7.00 -20.70
CA LEU A 11 14.42 -5.57 -20.85
C LEU A 11 15.87 -5.18 -20.52
N HIS A 12 16.45 -5.76 -19.47
CA HIS A 12 17.88 -5.57 -19.15
C HIS A 12 18.81 -6.07 -20.25
N HIS A 13 18.40 -7.12 -20.97
CA HIS A 13 19.14 -7.66 -22.11
C HIS A 13 18.79 -6.98 -23.45
N HIS A 14 17.99 -5.91 -23.43
CA HIS A 14 17.54 -5.19 -24.62
C HIS A 14 16.86 -6.10 -25.68
N ASN A 15 16.15 -7.14 -25.24
CA ASN A 15 15.55 -8.14 -26.11
C ASN A 15 14.04 -7.90 -26.29
N LEU A 16 13.69 -6.96 -27.16
CA LEU A 16 12.30 -6.65 -27.50
C LEU A 16 11.50 -7.84 -28.07
N PRO A 17 12.03 -8.68 -28.99
CA PRO A 17 11.29 -9.84 -29.49
C PRO A 17 10.81 -10.79 -28.39
N SER A 18 11.65 -11.09 -27.40
CA SER A 18 11.24 -11.92 -26.26
C SER A 18 10.22 -11.22 -25.35
N ILE A 19 10.31 -9.90 -25.19
CA ILE A 19 9.29 -9.12 -24.45
C ILE A 19 7.93 -9.22 -25.16
N ILE A 20 7.91 -9.06 -26.48
CA ILE A 20 6.67 -9.18 -27.27
C ILE A 20 6.12 -10.59 -27.15
N GLN A 21 6.96 -11.62 -27.29
CA GLN A 21 6.51 -13.01 -27.14
C GLN A 21 5.84 -13.25 -25.76
N LEU A 22 6.50 -12.83 -24.68
CA LEU A 22 5.94 -12.96 -23.32
C LEU A 22 4.65 -12.15 -23.14
N TRP A 23 4.55 -10.99 -23.79
CA TRP A 23 3.34 -10.19 -23.77
C TRP A 23 2.18 -10.86 -24.50
N GLU A 24 2.41 -11.46 -25.67
CA GLU A 24 1.40 -12.23 -26.39
C GLU A 24 0.94 -13.44 -25.56
N GLU A 25 1.88 -14.17 -24.94
CA GLU A 25 1.57 -15.28 -24.02
C GLU A 25 0.71 -14.79 -22.84
N TYR A 26 1.04 -13.63 -22.27
CA TYR A 26 0.25 -13.00 -21.21
C TYR A 26 -1.16 -12.60 -21.69
N CYS A 27 -1.29 -12.05 -22.90
CA CYS A 27 -2.58 -11.68 -23.51
C CYS A 27 -3.46 -12.88 -23.87
N LEU A 28 -2.90 -14.09 -23.94
CA LEU A 28 -3.62 -15.34 -24.20
C LEU A 28 -4.03 -16.09 -22.93
N SER A 29 -3.70 -15.56 -21.74
CA SER A 29 -4.10 -16.15 -20.46
C SER A 29 -5.62 -16.03 -20.24
N ASP A 30 -6.19 -16.93 -19.44
CA ASP A 30 -7.64 -16.91 -19.14
C ASP A 30 -8.04 -15.71 -18.26
N GLU A 31 -7.15 -15.33 -17.33
CA GLU A 31 -7.32 -14.24 -16.37
C GLU A 31 -6.07 -13.37 -16.31
N ILE A 32 -6.23 -12.12 -15.91
CA ILE A 32 -5.12 -11.18 -15.71
C ILE A 32 -5.04 -10.70 -14.26
N ASP A 33 -3.83 -10.71 -13.72
CA ASP A 33 -3.51 -10.02 -12.47
C ASP A 33 -3.27 -8.53 -12.80
N LEU A 34 -4.21 -7.66 -12.40
CA LEU A 34 -4.14 -6.22 -12.66
C LEU A 34 -2.92 -5.55 -12.01
N GLU A 35 -2.43 -6.04 -10.86
CA GLU A 35 -1.23 -5.47 -10.22
C GLU A 35 0.02 -5.81 -11.03
N GLU A 36 0.11 -7.04 -11.55
CA GLU A 36 1.17 -7.46 -12.48
C GLU A 36 1.10 -6.68 -13.81
N LEU A 37 -0.08 -6.51 -14.39
CA LEU A 37 -0.27 -5.72 -15.61
C LEU A 37 0.21 -4.27 -15.42
N ILE A 38 -0.20 -3.61 -14.33
CA ILE A 38 0.23 -2.25 -14.01
C ILE A 38 1.76 -2.18 -13.88
N ALA A 39 2.37 -3.16 -13.20
CA ALA A 39 3.82 -3.21 -13.03
C ALA A 39 4.56 -3.38 -14.38
N ILE A 40 4.07 -4.28 -15.25
CA ILE A 40 4.61 -4.51 -16.60
C ILE A 40 4.51 -3.25 -17.45
N LEU A 41 3.32 -2.65 -17.53
CA LEU A 41 3.11 -1.45 -18.36
C LEU A 41 3.92 -0.26 -17.85
N THR A 42 4.02 -0.08 -16.53
CA THR A 42 4.86 0.97 -15.93
C THR A 42 6.33 0.77 -16.29
N LEU A 43 6.81 -0.46 -16.23
CA LEU A 43 8.18 -0.80 -16.62
C LEU A 43 8.43 -0.48 -18.10
N LEU A 44 7.53 -0.89 -18.99
CA LEU A 44 7.68 -0.73 -20.43
C LEU A 44 7.53 0.73 -20.88
N LYS A 45 6.60 1.49 -20.27
CA LYS A 45 6.42 2.93 -20.50
C LYS A 45 7.70 3.72 -20.24
N ASN A 46 8.44 3.36 -19.19
CA ASN A 46 9.68 4.02 -18.80
C ASN A 46 10.92 3.44 -19.51
N SER A 47 10.72 2.56 -20.48
CA SER A 47 11.79 1.86 -21.18
C SER A 47 12.09 2.47 -22.56
N PRO A 48 13.28 2.22 -23.14
CA PRO A 48 13.58 2.66 -24.50
C PRO A 48 12.70 1.97 -25.57
N PHE A 49 11.95 0.92 -25.20
CA PHE A 49 11.07 0.20 -26.11
C PHE A 49 9.62 0.67 -26.08
N SER A 50 9.26 1.70 -25.28
CA SER A 50 7.86 2.13 -25.13
C SER A 50 7.14 2.30 -26.48
N ASP A 51 7.77 3.00 -27.43
CA ASP A 51 7.17 3.25 -28.75
C ASP A 51 7.09 2.01 -29.63
N ALA A 52 8.07 1.11 -29.56
CA ALA A 52 8.09 -0.10 -30.37
C ALA A 52 7.10 -1.14 -29.82
N PHE A 53 7.03 -1.27 -28.50
CA PHE A 53 6.09 -2.14 -27.80
C PHE A 53 4.64 -1.64 -27.88
N GLY A 54 4.44 -0.31 -27.94
CA GLY A 54 3.12 0.32 -28.00
C GLY A 54 2.22 -0.09 -29.17
N ARG A 55 2.74 -0.85 -30.15
CA ARG A 55 1.96 -1.42 -31.26
C ARG A 55 1.21 -2.70 -30.90
N TYR A 56 1.58 -3.32 -29.78
CA TYR A 56 1.05 -4.61 -29.31
C TYR A 56 0.24 -4.45 -28.01
N VAL A 57 0.27 -3.26 -27.40
CA VAL A 57 -0.29 -3.05 -26.06
C VAL A 57 -1.80 -3.21 -26.01
N ASP A 58 -2.49 -3.01 -27.13
CA ASP A 58 -3.95 -3.14 -27.25
C ASP A 58 -4.42 -4.61 -27.27
N HIS A 59 -3.53 -5.57 -27.50
CA HIS A 59 -3.84 -7.00 -27.46
C HIS A 59 -4.36 -7.47 -26.09
N ILE A 60 -4.06 -6.75 -25.00
CA ILE A 60 -4.56 -7.04 -23.65
C ILE A 60 -6.00 -6.58 -23.43
N LEU A 61 -6.53 -5.68 -24.27
CA LEU A 61 -7.84 -5.05 -24.06
C LEU A 61 -9.00 -6.06 -23.91
N PRO A 62 -9.08 -7.17 -24.68
CA PRO A 62 -10.14 -8.16 -24.50
C PRO A 62 -10.14 -8.83 -23.11
N LEU A 63 -8.97 -9.03 -22.49
CA LEU A 63 -8.88 -9.54 -21.12
C LEU A 63 -9.20 -8.45 -20.10
N TRP A 64 -8.66 -7.25 -20.31
CA TRP A 64 -8.93 -6.08 -19.46
C TRP A 64 -10.43 -5.75 -19.40
N GLU A 65 -11.17 -5.85 -20.51
CA GLU A 65 -12.60 -5.59 -20.56
C GLU A 65 -13.40 -6.51 -19.61
N LYS A 66 -12.97 -7.77 -19.47
CA LYS A 66 -13.60 -8.78 -18.60
C LYS A 66 -13.36 -8.55 -17.11
N CYS A 67 -12.37 -7.75 -16.72
CA CYS A 67 -12.07 -7.48 -15.32
C CYS A 67 -13.20 -6.69 -14.64
N ASN A 68 -13.37 -6.90 -13.34
CA ASN A 68 -14.29 -6.11 -12.53
C ASN A 68 -13.86 -4.64 -12.43
N GLU A 69 -14.84 -3.72 -12.38
CA GLU A 69 -14.58 -2.30 -12.19
C GLU A 69 -13.84 -2.06 -10.88
N SER A 70 -12.66 -1.45 -10.97
CA SER A 70 -11.77 -1.18 -9.83
C SER A 70 -10.81 -0.04 -10.16
N ALA A 71 -10.18 0.54 -9.14
CA ALA A 71 -9.13 1.55 -9.34
C ALA A 71 -7.94 0.97 -10.14
N ALA A 72 -7.60 -0.31 -9.92
CA ALA A 72 -6.56 -0.99 -10.68
C ALA A 72 -6.94 -1.17 -12.16
N LYS A 73 -8.21 -1.51 -12.46
CA LYS A 73 -8.70 -1.58 -13.85
C LYS A 73 -8.56 -0.25 -14.56
N HIS A 74 -8.91 0.84 -13.88
CA HIS A 74 -8.75 2.18 -14.41
C HIS A 74 -7.29 2.55 -14.66
N GLU A 75 -6.40 2.34 -13.67
CA GLU A 75 -4.97 2.64 -13.81
C GLU A 75 -4.31 1.83 -14.93
N ALA A 76 -4.66 0.55 -15.05
CA ALA A 76 -4.20 -0.29 -16.16
C ALA A 76 -4.61 0.30 -17.53
N PHE A 77 -5.86 0.78 -17.66
CA PHE A 77 -6.31 1.41 -18.90
C PHE A 77 -5.53 2.69 -19.22
N LEU A 78 -5.30 3.55 -18.22
CA LEU A 78 -4.48 4.75 -18.40
C LEU A 78 -3.09 4.39 -18.92
N LEU A 79 -2.44 3.38 -18.33
CA LEU A 79 -1.13 2.91 -18.77
C LEU A 79 -1.15 2.30 -20.18
N ILE A 80 -2.19 1.54 -20.54
CA ILE A 80 -2.37 1.03 -21.91
C ILE A 80 -2.41 2.21 -22.90
N THR A 81 -3.23 3.23 -22.61
CA THR A 81 -3.35 4.41 -23.48
C THR A 81 -2.09 5.29 -23.50
N ASP A 82 -1.29 5.28 -22.42
CA ASP A 82 -0.03 6.01 -22.35
C ASP A 82 1.10 5.37 -23.16
N VAL A 83 1.03 4.04 -23.34
CA VAL A 83 2.05 3.24 -24.05
C VAL A 83 1.68 3.05 -25.53
N GLU A 84 0.39 3.11 -25.87
CA GLU A 84 -0.10 2.90 -27.22
C GLU A 84 0.56 3.86 -28.25
N SER A 85 0.78 3.35 -29.47
CA SER A 85 1.55 4.06 -30.51
C SER A 85 1.02 3.89 -31.94
N THR A 86 -0.08 3.15 -32.11
CA THR A 86 -0.70 2.92 -33.42
C THR A 86 -1.48 4.15 -33.90
N ASN A 87 -2.04 4.93 -32.97
CA ASN A 87 -3.00 6.00 -33.23
C ASN A 87 -4.15 5.54 -34.17
N SER A 88 -4.56 4.28 -34.06
CA SER A 88 -5.58 3.67 -34.93
C SER A 88 -6.99 4.21 -34.65
N LYS A 89 -7.86 4.13 -35.65
CA LYS A 89 -9.27 4.54 -35.49
C LYS A 89 -9.98 3.68 -34.45
N GLU A 90 -9.66 2.39 -34.44
CA GLU A 90 -10.19 1.41 -33.51
C GLU A 90 -9.81 1.76 -32.07
N MET A 91 -8.55 2.13 -31.82
CA MET A 91 -8.11 2.57 -30.49
C MET A 91 -8.78 3.88 -30.08
N ALA A 92 -8.90 4.84 -30.99
CA ALA A 92 -9.60 6.10 -30.73
C ALA A 92 -11.06 5.85 -30.31
N GLU A 93 -11.78 4.98 -31.03
CA GLU A 93 -13.16 4.61 -30.71
C GLU A 93 -13.27 3.98 -29.32
N ARG A 94 -12.32 3.11 -28.94
CA ARG A 94 -12.26 2.53 -27.59
C ARG A 94 -12.02 3.57 -26.50
N MET A 95 -11.05 4.47 -26.70
CA MET A 95 -10.75 5.54 -25.76
C MET A 95 -11.93 6.52 -25.61
N ILE A 96 -12.58 6.89 -26.71
CA ILE A 96 -13.76 7.75 -26.71
C ILE A 96 -14.92 7.06 -25.97
N HIS A 97 -15.21 5.80 -26.29
CA HIS A 97 -16.25 5.03 -25.61
C HIS A 97 -16.00 4.92 -24.09
N TYR A 98 -14.73 4.70 -23.71
CA TYR A 98 -14.33 4.69 -22.31
C TYR A 98 -14.62 6.03 -21.62
N LEU A 99 -14.25 7.14 -22.25
CA LEU A 99 -14.48 8.50 -21.75
C LEU A 99 -15.98 8.85 -21.69
N GLU A 100 -16.77 8.42 -22.67
CA GLU A 100 -18.24 8.60 -22.68
C GLU A 100 -18.90 7.88 -21.51
N LYS A 101 -18.52 6.63 -21.26
CA LYS A 101 -19.03 5.85 -20.12
C LYS A 101 -18.68 6.50 -18.79
N ARG A 102 -17.47 7.06 -18.68
CA ARG A 102 -16.96 7.68 -17.46
C ARG A 102 -17.52 9.08 -17.21
N PHE A 103 -17.82 9.83 -18.28
CA PHE A 103 -18.31 11.20 -18.22
C PHE A 103 -19.57 11.41 -19.09
N PRO A 104 -20.71 10.77 -18.75
CA PRO A 104 -21.89 10.69 -19.63
C PRO A 104 -22.61 12.02 -19.89
N ASN A 105 -22.28 13.09 -19.15
CA ASN A 105 -22.89 14.41 -19.27
C ASN A 105 -21.85 15.53 -19.33
N GLU A 106 -20.66 15.23 -19.86
CA GLU A 106 -19.57 16.20 -19.89
C GLU A 106 -19.87 17.36 -20.84
N LYS A 107 -19.79 18.58 -20.32
CA LYS A 107 -19.90 19.78 -21.15
C LYS A 107 -18.67 19.88 -22.03
N ASP A 108 -18.87 20.32 -23.27
CA ASP A 108 -17.80 20.54 -24.23
C ASP A 108 -16.96 19.26 -24.50
N PHE A 109 -17.55 18.07 -24.34
CA PHE A 109 -16.87 16.77 -24.56
C PHE A 109 -16.12 16.73 -25.90
N ALA A 110 -16.78 17.11 -26.99
CA ALA A 110 -16.18 17.17 -28.32
C ALA A 110 -15.03 18.17 -28.45
N LEU A 111 -15.05 19.27 -27.69
CA LEU A 111 -13.95 20.23 -27.64
C LEU A 111 -12.77 19.66 -26.85
N LYS A 112 -13.04 18.98 -25.72
CA LYS A 112 -11.99 18.33 -24.92
C LYS A 112 -11.33 17.18 -25.66
N LEU A 113 -12.09 16.35 -26.37
CA LEU A 113 -11.54 15.30 -27.26
C LEU A 113 -10.60 15.88 -28.32
N LYS A 114 -10.95 17.06 -28.85
CA LYS A 114 -10.10 17.82 -29.78
C LYS A 114 -8.80 18.26 -29.11
N MET A 115 -8.89 18.84 -27.90
CA MET A 115 -7.73 19.35 -27.16
C MET A 115 -6.73 18.26 -26.79
N VAL A 116 -7.19 17.03 -26.58
CA VAL A 116 -6.33 15.88 -26.24
C VAL A 116 -5.91 15.05 -27.46
N GLY A 117 -6.25 15.46 -28.68
CA GLY A 117 -5.80 14.81 -29.91
C GLY A 117 -6.59 13.58 -30.37
N LEU A 118 -7.61 13.15 -29.61
CA LEU A 118 -8.44 11.98 -29.95
C LEU A 118 -9.35 12.21 -31.16
N LYS A 119 -9.76 13.46 -31.41
CA LYS A 119 -10.64 13.79 -32.54
C LYS A 119 -9.88 13.80 -33.87
N GLU A 120 -8.64 14.30 -33.86
CA GLU A 120 -7.79 14.43 -35.04
C GLU A 120 -6.96 13.18 -35.35
N LEU A 121 -6.95 12.18 -34.45
CA LEU A 121 -6.11 10.97 -34.57
C LEU A 121 -4.60 11.29 -34.59
N ASN A 122 -4.17 12.27 -33.78
CA ASN A 122 -2.79 12.77 -33.79
C ASN A 122 -1.85 12.00 -32.86
N ASP A 123 -2.12 12.07 -31.55
CA ASP A 123 -1.31 11.48 -30.49
C ASP A 123 -2.23 11.09 -29.33
N PHE A 124 -2.29 9.79 -29.03
CA PHE A 124 -3.15 9.26 -27.98
C PHE A 124 -2.45 9.10 -26.64
N LYS A 125 -1.12 9.26 -26.61
CA LYS A 125 -0.35 9.07 -25.39
C LYS A 125 -0.75 10.08 -24.33
N GLY A 126 -1.29 9.57 -23.22
CA GLY A 126 -1.81 10.42 -22.16
C GLY A 126 -3.13 11.11 -22.50
N ALA A 127 -3.76 10.86 -23.65
CA ALA A 127 -4.97 11.58 -24.04
C ALA A 127 -6.12 11.37 -23.05
N VAL A 128 -6.26 10.16 -22.49
CA VAL A 128 -7.25 9.88 -21.44
C VAL A 128 -6.92 10.64 -20.15
N ARG A 129 -5.66 10.60 -19.67
CA ARG A 129 -5.23 11.36 -18.48
C ARG A 129 -5.41 12.87 -18.66
N ASN A 130 -5.09 13.38 -19.84
CA ASN A 130 -5.24 14.79 -20.20
C ASN A 130 -6.71 15.18 -20.22
N PHE A 131 -7.59 14.31 -20.72
CA PHE A 131 -9.03 14.54 -20.69
C PHE A 131 -9.55 14.61 -19.26
N GLU A 132 -9.12 13.69 -18.40
CA GLU A 132 -9.47 13.70 -16.98
C GLU A 132 -8.97 14.98 -16.29
N LEU A 133 -7.75 15.42 -16.60
CA LEU A 133 -7.22 16.67 -16.08
C LEU A 133 -8.06 17.88 -16.55
N LEU A 134 -8.46 17.94 -17.83
CA LEU A 134 -9.35 18.99 -18.34
C LEU A 134 -10.72 19.00 -17.65
N ASN A 135 -11.21 17.85 -17.16
CA ASN A 135 -12.46 17.82 -16.38
C ASN A 135 -12.27 18.20 -14.91
N HIS A 136 -11.09 17.92 -14.37
CA HIS A 136 -10.68 18.31 -13.02
C HIS A 136 -10.43 19.81 -12.90
N MET A 137 -9.91 20.44 -13.96
CA MET A 137 -9.56 21.86 -14.03
C MET A 137 -10.77 22.78 -13.85
N LYS A 138 -10.99 23.20 -12.61
CA LYS A 138 -12.01 24.17 -12.19
C LYS A 138 -11.40 25.05 -11.11
N LYS A 139 -11.87 26.29 -10.98
CA LYS A 139 -11.42 27.18 -9.92
C LYS A 139 -11.60 26.53 -8.54
N GLY A 140 -10.56 26.55 -7.72
CA GLY A 140 -10.51 25.92 -6.39
C GLY A 140 -10.31 24.40 -6.41
N SER A 141 -10.00 23.80 -7.56
CA SER A 141 -9.48 22.43 -7.66
C SER A 141 -7.98 22.42 -7.37
N PHE A 142 -7.46 21.31 -6.85
CA PHE A 142 -6.05 21.16 -6.51
C PHE A 142 -5.33 20.22 -7.46
N VAL A 143 -4.05 20.47 -7.70
CA VAL A 143 -3.16 19.64 -8.51
C VAL A 143 -1.82 19.47 -7.81
N PHE A 144 -1.06 18.46 -8.19
CA PHE A 144 0.33 18.29 -7.79
C PHE A 144 1.24 18.47 -9.00
N HIS A 145 2.31 19.24 -8.84
CA HIS A 145 3.32 19.47 -9.88
C HIS A 145 4.51 18.51 -9.72
N ASP A 146 4.78 17.68 -10.72
CA ASP A 146 5.80 16.62 -10.64
C ASP A 146 7.25 17.13 -10.66
N ALA A 147 7.54 18.29 -11.23
CA ALA A 147 8.86 18.93 -11.22
C ALA A 147 9.19 19.75 -9.94
N GLY A 148 8.49 19.50 -8.83
CA GLY A 148 8.87 20.01 -7.51
C GLY A 148 8.23 21.33 -7.06
N TRP A 149 7.24 21.87 -7.79
CA TRP A 149 6.51 23.06 -7.32
C TRP A 149 5.52 22.75 -6.17
N GLY A 150 5.25 21.47 -5.92
CA GLY A 150 4.40 21.01 -4.82
C GLY A 150 2.92 20.97 -5.17
N ALA A 151 2.07 21.05 -4.16
CA ALA A 151 0.64 21.21 -4.36
C ALA A 151 0.32 22.60 -4.91
N GLY A 152 -0.72 22.70 -5.73
CA GLY A 152 -1.22 23.96 -6.23
C GLY A 152 -2.73 24.01 -6.34
N GLU A 153 -3.27 25.22 -6.27
CA GLU A 153 -4.68 25.52 -6.41
C GLU A 153 -4.93 26.23 -7.75
N ILE A 154 -5.97 25.80 -8.46
CA ILE A 154 -6.39 26.42 -9.70
C ILE A 154 -7.15 27.72 -9.39
N MET A 155 -6.59 28.84 -9.80
CA MET A 155 -7.16 30.17 -9.61
C MET A 155 -8.14 30.54 -10.73
N ASP A 156 -7.83 30.14 -11.96
CA ASP A 156 -8.67 30.36 -13.15
C ASP A 156 -8.32 29.40 -14.29
N VAL A 157 -9.25 29.17 -15.22
CA VAL A 157 -9.05 28.32 -16.40
C VAL A 157 -9.67 28.96 -17.63
N SER A 158 -8.88 29.11 -18.70
CA SER A 158 -9.35 29.62 -19.98
C SER A 158 -9.23 28.56 -21.07
N PHE A 159 -10.34 27.89 -21.40
CA PHE A 159 -10.40 26.93 -22.51
C PHE A 159 -10.20 27.59 -23.89
N ILE A 160 -10.49 28.88 -24.01
CA ILE A 160 -10.24 29.65 -25.25
C ILE A 160 -8.74 29.86 -25.46
N ARG A 161 -8.02 30.23 -24.41
CA ARG A 161 -6.55 30.43 -24.44
C ARG A 161 -5.78 29.12 -24.28
N GLN A 162 -6.46 28.04 -23.90
CA GLN A 162 -5.85 26.77 -23.48
C GLN A 162 -4.79 26.99 -22.40
N GLU A 163 -5.17 27.74 -21.38
CA GLU A 163 -4.30 28.17 -20.30
C GLU A 163 -4.99 27.96 -18.96
N VAL A 164 -4.24 27.51 -17.97
CA VAL A 164 -4.66 27.37 -16.58
C VAL A 164 -3.76 28.25 -15.71
N SER A 165 -4.36 28.90 -14.73
CA SER A 165 -3.64 29.72 -13.79
C SER A 165 -3.71 29.17 -12.39
N LEU A 166 -2.57 29.07 -11.72
CA LEU A 166 -2.41 28.39 -10.44
C LEU A 166 -1.54 29.16 -9.46
N GLU A 167 -1.73 28.88 -8.18
CA GLU A 167 -0.75 29.18 -7.13
C GLU A 167 -0.20 27.86 -6.58
N PHE A 168 1.07 27.84 -6.21
CA PHE A 168 1.77 26.63 -5.76
C PHE A 168 2.44 26.86 -4.41
N GLU A 169 2.60 25.77 -3.66
CA GLU A 169 3.20 25.75 -2.34
C GLU A 169 4.65 26.25 -2.33
N ASN A 170 5.49 25.72 -3.24
CA ASN A 170 6.93 25.99 -3.24
C ASN A 170 7.33 27.13 -4.19
N VAL A 171 6.37 27.80 -4.83
CA VAL A 171 6.65 28.83 -5.83
C VAL A 171 5.80 30.07 -5.59
N ALA A 172 6.47 31.19 -5.35
CA ALA A 172 5.79 32.45 -5.06
C ALA A 172 5.02 33.01 -6.27
N GLY A 173 3.78 33.41 -5.98
CA GLY A 173 2.88 34.12 -6.89
C GLY A 173 2.24 33.22 -7.94
N LYS A 174 1.20 33.77 -8.56
CA LYS A 174 0.40 33.15 -9.62
C LYS A 174 1.27 32.75 -10.82
N LYS A 175 1.02 31.56 -11.36
CA LYS A 175 1.66 30.99 -12.55
C LYS A 175 0.63 30.61 -13.59
N ASP A 176 0.88 31.01 -14.83
CA ASP A 176 0.07 30.63 -15.97
C ASP A 176 0.79 29.51 -16.75
N LEU A 177 0.09 28.41 -16.96
CA LEU A 177 0.57 27.27 -17.73
C LEU A 177 -0.36 27.03 -18.92
N SER A 178 0.22 26.84 -20.11
CA SER A 178 -0.54 26.30 -21.24
C SER A 178 -1.01 24.87 -20.92
N PHE A 179 -2.10 24.42 -21.53
CA PHE A 179 -2.60 23.05 -21.37
C PHE A 179 -1.54 22.02 -21.75
N ASN A 180 -0.75 22.27 -22.80
CA ASN A 180 0.35 21.39 -23.20
C ASN A 180 1.42 21.23 -22.11
N ASN A 181 1.72 22.28 -21.35
CA ASN A 181 2.64 22.19 -20.22
C ASN A 181 1.95 21.51 -19.03
N ALA A 182 0.70 21.87 -18.76
CA ALA A 182 -0.10 21.28 -17.68
C ALA A 182 -0.26 19.76 -17.82
N PHE A 183 -0.49 19.24 -19.03
CA PHE A 183 -0.58 17.80 -19.31
C PHE A 183 0.70 17.04 -18.98
N LYS A 184 1.85 17.71 -19.06
CA LYS A 184 3.15 17.09 -18.79
C LYS A 184 3.53 17.15 -17.33
N THR A 185 3.03 18.12 -16.57
CA THR A 185 3.55 18.41 -15.23
C THR A 185 2.53 18.33 -14.10
N LEU A 186 1.23 18.39 -14.40
CA LEU A 186 0.18 18.43 -13.39
C LEU A 186 -0.54 17.08 -13.26
N LYS A 187 -0.72 16.66 -12.02
CA LYS A 187 -1.56 15.52 -11.65
C LYS A 187 -2.74 16.02 -10.82
N PRO A 188 -3.99 15.64 -11.15
CA PRO A 188 -5.13 16.05 -10.35
C PRO A 188 -5.06 15.41 -8.95
N ILE A 189 -5.29 16.19 -7.91
CA ILE A 189 -5.44 15.70 -6.53
C ILE A 189 -6.78 16.16 -5.97
N ALA A 190 -7.40 15.31 -5.15
CA ALA A 190 -8.67 15.63 -4.51
C ALA A 190 -8.48 16.73 -3.44
N LYS A 191 -9.55 17.46 -3.11
CA LYS A 191 -9.50 18.49 -2.04
C LYS A 191 -9.15 17.91 -0.69
N ASP A 192 -9.58 16.68 -0.45
CA ASP A 192 -9.25 15.91 0.75
C ASP A 192 -7.91 15.16 0.60
N HIS A 193 -7.08 15.43 -0.39
CA HIS A 193 -5.73 14.87 -0.41
C HIS A 193 -4.86 15.59 0.63
N PHE A 194 -3.96 14.89 1.31
CA PHE A 194 -3.11 15.46 2.36
C PHE A 194 -2.38 16.74 1.91
N LEU A 195 -1.74 16.71 0.75
CA LEU A 195 -1.05 17.89 0.19
C LEU A 195 -2.01 19.05 -0.17
N ALA A 196 -3.22 18.74 -0.62
CA ALA A 196 -4.22 19.76 -0.94
C ALA A 196 -4.72 20.45 0.35
N MET A 197 -4.93 19.67 1.42
CA MET A 197 -5.28 20.21 2.73
C MET A 197 -4.15 21.03 3.34
N ARG A 198 -2.91 20.55 3.24
CA ARG A 198 -1.75 21.27 3.77
C ARG A 198 -1.59 22.65 3.14
N PHE A 199 -1.79 22.74 1.82
CA PHE A 199 -1.65 23.98 1.07
C PHE A 199 -2.90 24.88 1.17
N GLY A 200 -4.09 24.33 0.92
CA GLY A 200 -5.33 25.11 0.79
C GLY A 200 -6.15 25.25 2.07
N PHE A 201 -5.98 24.34 3.04
CA PHE A 201 -6.78 24.28 4.27
C PHE A 201 -5.91 23.99 5.52
N PRO A 202 -4.83 24.75 5.77
CA PRO A 202 -3.88 24.46 6.85
C PRO A 202 -4.56 24.48 8.24
N ASP A 203 -5.45 25.44 8.48
CA ASP A 203 -6.18 25.55 9.76
C ASP A 203 -7.07 24.32 10.04
N GLU A 204 -7.71 23.77 9.01
CA GLU A 204 -8.53 22.56 9.13
C GLU A 204 -7.67 21.33 9.42
N LEU A 205 -6.50 21.25 8.77
CA LEU A 205 -5.56 20.16 8.96
C LEU A 205 -4.90 20.21 10.36
N GLU A 206 -4.56 21.40 10.87
CA GLU A 206 -4.07 21.62 12.22
C GLU A 206 -5.11 21.19 13.27
N LYS A 207 -6.36 21.62 13.09
CA LYS A 207 -7.46 21.21 13.96
C LYS A 207 -7.64 19.69 13.97
N LEU A 208 -7.62 19.07 12.79
CA LEU A 208 -7.70 17.61 12.64
C LEU A 208 -6.54 16.91 13.34
N ALA A 209 -5.32 17.45 13.24
CA ALA A 209 -4.14 16.88 13.88
C ALA A 209 -4.23 16.94 15.42
N LYS A 210 -4.84 17.99 15.98
CA LYS A 210 -5.09 18.13 17.42
C LYS A 210 -6.19 17.18 17.92
N GLU A 211 -7.26 17.01 17.14
CA GLU A 211 -8.40 16.15 17.49
C GLU A 211 -8.09 14.65 17.30
N ASP A 212 -7.58 14.27 16.13
CA ASP A 212 -7.25 12.88 15.78
C ASP A 212 -5.95 12.75 14.98
N SER A 213 -4.86 12.65 15.75
CA SER A 213 -3.52 12.37 15.22
C SER A 213 -3.40 11.05 14.43
N SER A 214 -4.21 10.02 14.72
CA SER A 214 -4.15 8.76 13.96
C SER A 214 -4.71 8.97 12.56
N LEU A 215 -5.84 9.68 12.46
CA LEU A 215 -6.50 9.96 11.19
C LEU A 215 -5.62 10.80 10.24
N VAL A 216 -4.93 11.81 10.75
CA VAL A 216 -3.99 12.61 9.92
C VAL A 216 -2.86 11.75 9.39
N ILE A 217 -2.28 10.89 10.21
CA ILE A 217 -1.19 10.01 9.77
C ILE A 217 -1.70 8.97 8.77
N LYS A 218 -2.89 8.39 8.96
CA LYS A 218 -3.51 7.51 7.96
C LYS A 218 -3.67 8.21 6.62
N LYS A 219 -4.14 9.46 6.65
CA LYS A 219 -4.35 10.26 5.45
C LYS A 219 -3.03 10.53 4.72
N LEU A 220 -2.01 10.95 5.47
CA LEU A 220 -0.65 11.13 4.97
C LEU A 220 -0.11 9.83 4.34
N LEU A 221 -0.24 8.69 5.01
CA LEU A 221 0.25 7.40 4.50
C LEU A 221 -0.57 6.87 3.32
N LYS A 222 -1.87 7.17 3.26
CA LYS A 222 -2.75 6.83 2.13
C LYS A 222 -2.31 7.56 0.86
N ASP A 223 -2.02 8.85 1.01
CA ASP A 223 -1.83 9.76 -0.11
C ASP A 223 -0.36 9.84 -0.56
N LEU A 224 0.59 9.79 0.38
CA LEU A 224 2.03 9.88 0.11
C LEU A 224 2.76 8.54 0.17
N GLY A 225 2.07 7.47 0.58
CA GLY A 225 2.65 6.15 0.74
C GLY A 225 3.43 5.96 2.05
N PRO A 226 4.16 4.84 2.17
CA PRO A 226 4.93 4.51 3.36
C PRO A 226 5.99 5.57 3.71
N LYS A 227 6.04 5.96 4.98
CA LYS A 227 7.01 6.95 5.48
C LYS A 227 7.55 6.59 6.86
N THR A 228 8.83 6.84 7.07
CA THR A 228 9.52 6.72 8.36
C THR A 228 9.05 7.78 9.34
N ALA A 229 9.36 7.60 10.63
CA ALA A 229 9.08 8.61 11.66
C ALA A 229 9.74 9.98 11.35
N ALA A 230 10.92 9.97 10.71
CA ALA A 230 11.63 11.17 10.31
C ALA A 230 10.91 11.89 9.17
N GLU A 231 10.53 11.16 8.11
CA GLU A 231 9.79 11.74 6.99
C GLU A 231 8.41 12.25 7.42
N ILE A 232 7.73 11.57 8.36
CA ILE A 232 6.47 12.07 8.92
C ILE A 232 6.70 13.37 9.70
N LYS A 233 7.83 13.50 10.40
CA LYS A 233 8.22 14.77 11.04
C LYS A 233 8.41 15.86 9.99
N ASP A 234 9.15 15.59 8.92
CA ASP A 234 9.45 16.58 7.89
C ASP A 234 8.17 17.09 7.18
N GLU A 235 7.13 16.26 7.05
CA GLU A 235 5.87 16.64 6.41
C GLU A 235 4.91 17.43 7.33
N LEU A 236 5.00 17.24 8.65
CA LEU A 236 4.03 17.74 9.63
C LEU A 236 4.59 18.84 10.54
N CYS A 237 5.87 18.75 10.89
CA CYS A 237 6.51 19.66 11.83
C CYS A 237 6.77 21.02 11.17
N ASP A 238 6.53 22.09 11.93
CA ASP A 238 6.54 23.50 11.49
C ASP A 238 5.58 23.87 10.36
N THR A 239 4.91 22.89 9.75
CA THR A 239 3.87 23.11 8.73
C THR A 239 2.47 23.00 9.32
N ILE A 240 2.25 22.03 10.22
CA ILE A 240 0.95 21.71 10.83
C ILE A 240 1.04 21.67 12.35
N ILE A 241 2.13 21.11 12.88
CA ILE A 241 2.40 21.04 14.32
C ILE A 241 3.67 21.85 14.60
N LEU A 242 3.61 22.76 15.56
CA LEU A 242 4.77 23.54 15.98
C LEU A 242 5.87 22.62 16.53
N GLU A 243 7.14 22.93 16.26
CA GLU A 243 8.29 22.12 16.69
C GLU A 243 8.33 21.88 18.22
N ASP A 244 7.89 22.85 19.03
CA ASP A 244 7.83 22.74 20.49
C ASP A 244 6.75 21.76 20.99
N GLU A 245 5.63 21.63 20.25
CA GLU A 245 4.55 20.70 20.55
C GLU A 245 4.80 19.29 19.99
N TRP A 246 5.71 19.15 19.01
CA TRP A 246 5.95 17.92 18.26
C TRP A 246 6.21 16.71 19.13
N SER A 247 7.13 16.80 20.10
CA SER A 247 7.55 15.65 20.91
C SER A 247 6.38 15.05 21.71
N LYS A 248 5.49 15.91 22.23
CA LYS A 248 4.29 15.50 22.97
C LYS A 248 3.24 14.93 22.02
N TRP A 249 3.02 15.60 20.89
CA TRP A 249 2.07 15.17 19.88
C TRP A 249 2.42 13.80 19.30
N TRP A 250 3.68 13.61 18.89
CA TRP A 250 4.17 12.37 18.29
C TRP A 250 4.10 11.18 19.26
N SER A 251 4.40 11.38 20.55
CA SER A 251 4.29 10.33 21.56
C SER A 251 2.84 9.82 21.70
N ASN A 252 1.87 10.75 21.71
CA ASN A 252 0.44 10.41 21.72
C ASN A 252 0.03 9.70 20.43
N ALA A 253 0.39 10.29 19.28
CA ALA A 253 0.10 9.72 17.97
C ALA A 253 0.62 8.29 17.86
N ARG A 254 1.91 8.06 18.14
CA ARG A 254 2.54 6.73 18.08
C ARG A 254 1.86 5.70 18.97
N SER A 255 1.38 6.09 20.16
CA SER A 255 0.61 5.20 21.03
C SER A 255 -0.72 4.76 20.40
N LYS A 256 -1.40 5.67 19.70
CA LYS A 256 -2.62 5.36 18.92
C LYS A 256 -2.31 4.48 17.71
N LEU A 257 -1.25 4.80 16.94
CA LEU A 257 -0.86 4.03 15.75
C LEU A 257 -0.53 2.57 16.08
N LYS A 258 0.12 2.31 17.22
CA LYS A 258 0.42 0.93 17.67
C LYS A 258 -0.83 0.07 17.88
N LYS A 259 -1.95 0.70 18.24
CA LYS A 259 -3.24 0.03 18.47
C LYS A 259 -4.11 -0.01 17.21
N ASP A 260 -3.65 0.60 16.12
CA ASP A 260 -4.42 0.75 14.90
C ASP A 260 -4.20 -0.46 13.97
N THR A 261 -5.26 -1.17 13.62
CA THR A 261 -5.20 -2.38 12.78
C THR A 261 -4.82 -2.08 11.34
N LEU A 262 -5.04 -0.84 10.88
CA LEU A 262 -4.77 -0.42 9.50
C LEU A 262 -3.33 0.04 9.29
N ILE A 263 -2.55 0.25 10.36
CA ILE A 263 -1.20 0.80 10.26
C ILE A 263 -0.21 -0.24 10.76
N GLU A 264 0.70 -0.60 9.86
CA GLU A 264 1.89 -1.34 10.26
C GLU A 264 2.88 -0.38 10.90
N SER A 265 3.05 -0.52 12.22
CA SER A 265 4.09 0.22 12.94
C SER A 265 5.45 -0.47 12.75
N PRO A 266 6.51 0.28 12.42
CA PRO A 266 7.83 -0.27 12.21
C PRO A 266 8.45 -0.77 13.52
N THR A 267 9.31 -1.79 13.41
CA THR A 267 10.04 -2.36 14.56
C THR A 267 11.31 -1.57 14.87
N SER A 268 11.87 -0.91 13.84
CA SER A 268 13.03 -0.03 13.95
C SER A 268 12.73 1.40 13.51
N LEU A 269 13.56 2.38 13.91
CA LEU A 269 13.37 3.79 13.53
C LEU A 269 13.57 4.07 12.03
N LYS A 270 14.26 3.17 11.32
CA LYS A 270 14.58 3.32 9.89
C LYS A 270 13.52 2.71 8.97
N GLU A 271 12.59 1.93 9.54
CA GLU A 271 11.49 1.33 8.79
C GLU A 271 10.29 2.28 8.70
N PRO A 272 9.54 2.23 7.59
CA PRO A 272 8.38 3.09 7.39
C PRO A 272 7.15 2.56 8.13
N PHE A 273 6.27 3.49 8.50
CA PHE A 273 4.87 3.17 8.74
C PHE A 273 4.20 2.88 7.40
N ILE A 274 3.40 1.82 7.34
CA ILE A 274 2.71 1.41 6.12
C ILE A 274 1.21 1.38 6.39
N LEU A 275 0.43 2.05 5.54
CA LEU A 275 -1.02 1.89 5.53
C LEU A 275 -1.38 0.63 4.75
N ARG A 276 -2.13 -0.26 5.38
CA ARG A 276 -2.53 -1.54 4.78
C ARG A 276 -3.74 -1.36 3.86
N LYS A 277 -3.76 -2.09 2.74
CA LYS A 277 -4.88 -2.10 1.77
C LYS A 277 -6.15 -2.76 2.32
N GLU A 278 -6.01 -3.70 3.26
CA GLU A 278 -7.12 -4.41 3.91
C GLU A 278 -6.97 -4.39 5.44
N GLN A 279 -8.10 -4.38 6.16
CA GLN A 279 -8.14 -4.58 7.61
C GLN A 279 -7.78 -6.03 7.92
N ILE A 280 -6.49 -6.32 8.10
CA ILE A 280 -6.07 -7.59 8.68
C ILE A 280 -6.32 -7.47 10.18
N SER A 281 -7.17 -8.33 10.72
CA SER A 281 -7.40 -8.39 12.16
C SER A 281 -6.07 -8.70 12.88
N HIS A 282 -5.91 -8.30 14.15
CA HIS A 282 -4.71 -8.67 14.92
C HIS A 282 -4.48 -10.18 14.93
N GLU A 283 -5.57 -10.95 14.84
CA GLU A 283 -5.60 -12.41 14.78
C GLU A 283 -4.93 -12.92 13.50
N ASP A 284 -5.36 -12.40 12.36
CA ASP A 284 -4.82 -12.78 11.05
C ASP A 284 -3.35 -12.36 10.89
N ARG A 285 -2.94 -11.23 11.47
CA ARG A 285 -1.54 -10.77 11.47
C ARG A 285 -0.65 -11.74 12.23
N LEU A 286 -1.07 -12.16 13.42
CA LEU A 286 -0.32 -13.11 14.22
C LEU A 286 -0.21 -14.44 13.49
N LEU A 287 -1.31 -14.93 12.90
CA LEU A 287 -1.31 -16.17 12.14
C LEU A 287 -0.37 -16.11 10.93
N GLN A 288 -0.41 -15.05 10.14
CA GLN A 288 0.53 -14.87 9.02
C GLN A 288 2.00 -14.82 9.47
N THR A 289 2.26 -14.16 10.60
CA THR A 289 3.60 -14.12 11.22
C THR A 289 4.05 -15.53 11.58
N LEU A 290 3.18 -16.29 12.24
CA LEU A 290 3.41 -17.68 12.63
C LEU A 290 3.55 -18.64 11.43
N ASP A 291 2.91 -18.36 10.30
CA ASP A 291 2.94 -19.14 9.07
C ASP A 291 4.21 -18.90 8.24
N SER A 292 4.96 -17.83 8.51
CA SER A 292 6.26 -17.57 7.88
C SER A 292 7.34 -18.55 8.39
N LYS A 293 8.51 -18.64 7.71
CA LYS A 293 9.63 -19.52 8.10
C LYS A 293 10.33 -18.99 9.37
N GLN A 294 9.67 -19.11 10.52
CA GLN A 294 10.18 -18.72 11.83
C GLN A 294 10.87 -19.88 12.54
N SER A 295 11.83 -19.55 13.39
CA SER A 295 12.39 -20.47 14.37
C SER A 295 11.39 -20.77 15.49
N VAL A 296 11.55 -21.91 16.17
CA VAL A 296 10.67 -22.31 17.29
C VAL A 296 10.67 -21.25 18.42
N SER A 297 11.80 -20.59 18.64
CA SER A 297 11.90 -19.53 19.66
C SER A 297 11.00 -18.34 19.32
N GLU A 298 11.01 -17.90 18.06
CA GLU A 298 10.16 -16.79 17.61
C GLU A 298 8.67 -17.17 17.68
N ILE A 299 8.33 -18.42 17.38
CA ILE A 299 6.95 -18.92 17.52
C ILE A 299 6.50 -18.84 18.99
N ILE A 300 7.35 -19.27 19.94
CA ILE A 300 7.08 -19.19 21.37
C ILE A 300 6.86 -17.74 21.81
N ASP A 301 7.74 -16.82 21.41
CA ASP A 301 7.65 -15.40 21.78
C ASP A 301 6.35 -14.76 21.27
N HIS A 302 6.01 -14.96 19.99
CA HIS A 302 4.79 -14.42 19.39
C HIS A 302 3.51 -15.01 20.02
N CYS A 303 3.51 -16.31 20.32
CA CYS A 303 2.36 -16.95 20.97
C CYS A 303 2.19 -16.49 22.42
N TYR A 304 3.30 -16.31 23.15
CA TYR A 304 3.28 -15.78 24.51
C TYR A 304 2.79 -14.32 24.55
N GLU A 305 3.30 -13.47 23.64
CA GLU A 305 2.79 -12.10 23.47
C GLU A 305 1.28 -12.10 23.20
N ALA A 306 0.81 -13.04 22.38
CA ALA A 306 -0.61 -13.14 22.07
C ALA A 306 -1.48 -13.54 23.26
N VAL A 307 -1.01 -14.47 24.09
CA VAL A 307 -1.69 -14.85 25.34
C VAL A 307 -1.71 -13.69 26.32
N ARG A 308 -0.64 -12.91 26.42
CA ARG A 308 -0.50 -11.81 27.37
C ARG A 308 -1.27 -10.56 26.95
N ASP A 309 -1.09 -10.11 25.72
CA ASP A 309 -1.50 -8.77 25.27
C ASP A 309 -2.81 -8.78 24.47
N TYR A 310 -3.22 -9.93 23.93
CA TYR A 310 -4.43 -10.08 23.10
C TYR A 310 -5.48 -11.02 23.69
N ALA A 311 -5.67 -10.99 25.02
CA ALA A 311 -6.64 -11.86 25.74
C ALA A 311 -8.09 -11.78 25.20
N GLN A 312 -8.51 -10.65 24.65
CA GLN A 312 -9.84 -10.49 24.04
C GLN A 312 -9.95 -11.25 22.71
N SER A 313 -8.90 -11.30 21.90
CA SER A 313 -8.84 -12.04 20.64
C SER A 313 -8.86 -13.56 20.84
N LEU A 314 -8.33 -14.05 21.97
CA LEU A 314 -8.43 -15.46 22.34
C LEU A 314 -9.85 -15.95 22.67
N LYS A 315 -10.86 -15.06 22.67
CA LYS A 315 -12.27 -15.46 22.70
C LYS A 315 -12.74 -16.00 21.35
N ASN A 316 -12.07 -15.66 20.26
CA ASN A 316 -12.31 -16.28 18.96
C ASN A 316 -11.75 -17.71 18.99
N LYS A 317 -12.66 -18.68 18.86
CA LYS A 317 -12.32 -20.11 18.94
C LYS A 317 -11.40 -20.54 17.79
N ASP A 318 -11.65 -20.05 16.57
CA ASP A 318 -10.88 -20.45 15.39
C ASP A 318 -9.43 -19.93 15.48
N PHE A 319 -9.26 -18.68 15.93
CA PHE A 319 -7.93 -18.10 16.16
C PHE A 319 -7.16 -18.86 17.24
N LYS A 320 -7.82 -19.13 18.37
CA LYS A 320 -7.25 -19.90 19.48
C LYS A 320 -6.85 -21.31 19.05
N ASP A 321 -7.67 -21.99 18.26
CA ASP A 321 -7.39 -23.34 17.78
C ASP A 321 -6.22 -23.36 16.78
N LYS A 322 -6.07 -22.33 15.93
CA LYS A 322 -4.92 -22.18 15.04
C LYS A 322 -3.60 -21.97 15.81
N ILE A 323 -3.58 -21.12 16.84
CA ILE A 323 -2.40 -20.97 17.72
C ILE A 323 -2.04 -22.31 18.36
N LYS A 324 -3.03 -23.04 18.90
CA LYS A 324 -2.81 -24.37 19.49
C LYS A 324 -2.25 -25.35 18.47
N SER A 325 -2.76 -25.36 17.25
CA SER A 325 -2.26 -26.22 16.18
C SER A 325 -0.78 -25.92 15.91
N ARG A 326 -0.42 -24.64 15.77
CA ARG A 326 0.95 -24.25 15.47
C ARG A 326 1.93 -24.61 16.58
N LEU A 327 1.52 -24.43 17.84
CA LEU A 327 2.30 -24.86 19.00
C LEU A 327 2.47 -26.38 19.03
N LYS A 328 1.42 -27.15 18.72
CA LYS A 328 1.50 -28.62 18.62
C LYS A 328 2.39 -29.08 17.46
N ASP A 329 2.36 -28.41 16.32
CA ASP A 329 3.27 -28.71 15.22
C ASP A 329 4.73 -28.42 15.61
N SER A 330 4.95 -27.37 16.39
CA SER A 330 6.28 -27.03 16.91
C SER A 330 6.82 -28.08 17.90
N LEU A 331 5.94 -28.79 18.62
CA LEU A 331 6.34 -29.93 19.48
C LEU A 331 6.90 -31.11 18.68
N LEU A 332 6.58 -31.22 17.38
CA LEU A 332 7.06 -32.28 16.50
C LEU A 332 8.38 -31.92 15.80
N HIS A 333 8.93 -30.73 16.03
CA HIS A 333 10.14 -30.27 15.36
C HIS A 333 11.38 -31.07 15.84
N PRO A 334 12.21 -31.63 14.94
CA PRO A 334 13.30 -32.54 15.30
C PRO A 334 14.39 -31.89 16.18
N ASP A 335 14.61 -30.57 16.03
CA ASP A 335 15.60 -29.81 16.81
C ASP A 335 15.01 -29.08 18.03
N LEU A 336 13.83 -29.49 18.51
CA LEU A 336 13.19 -28.86 19.67
C LEU A 336 14.01 -29.09 20.94
N LYS A 337 14.38 -27.99 21.62
CA LYS A 337 15.07 -28.06 22.91
C LYS A 337 14.09 -28.33 24.04
N LYS A 338 14.57 -28.95 25.13
CA LYS A 338 13.73 -29.30 26.29
C LYS A 338 13.07 -28.09 26.94
N GLU A 339 13.74 -26.95 26.95
CA GLU A 339 13.23 -25.74 27.59
C GLU A 339 12.15 -25.08 26.72
N GLN A 340 12.32 -25.16 25.39
CA GLN A 340 11.30 -24.74 24.43
C GLN A 340 10.06 -25.65 24.49
N HIS A 341 10.26 -26.96 24.65
CA HIS A 341 9.17 -27.92 24.89
C HIS A 341 8.35 -27.51 26.12
N LEU A 342 9.02 -27.20 27.23
CA LEU A 342 8.38 -26.77 28.47
C LEU A 342 7.63 -25.43 28.30
N GLU A 343 8.21 -24.46 27.59
CA GLU A 343 7.56 -23.17 27.30
C GLU A 343 6.30 -23.34 26.44
N ILE A 344 6.34 -24.21 25.44
CA ILE A 344 5.16 -24.53 24.62
C ILE A 344 4.06 -25.15 25.49
N LEU A 345 4.40 -26.07 26.40
CA LEU A 345 3.43 -26.67 27.31
C LEU A 345 2.82 -25.65 28.27
N PHE A 346 3.60 -24.68 28.77
CA PHE A 346 3.06 -23.59 29.57
C PHE A 346 2.05 -22.73 28.79
N ILE A 347 2.36 -22.37 27.54
CA ILE A 347 1.45 -21.59 26.69
C ILE A 347 0.18 -22.40 26.38
N LEU A 348 0.31 -23.70 26.06
CA LEU A 348 -0.84 -24.57 25.82
C LEU A 348 -1.73 -24.70 27.05
N SER A 349 -1.13 -24.80 28.25
CA SER A 349 -1.86 -24.77 29.52
C SER A 349 -2.63 -23.46 29.71
N ASP A 350 -2.03 -22.31 29.38
CA ASP A 350 -2.69 -21.00 29.45
C ASP A 350 -3.88 -20.90 28.45
N LEU A 351 -3.81 -21.64 27.35
CA LEU A 351 -4.87 -21.74 26.33
C LEU A 351 -5.92 -22.84 26.66
N GLY A 352 -5.76 -23.68 27.70
CA GLY A 352 -6.66 -24.78 28.15
C GLY A 352 -6.48 -26.11 27.39
N GLN A 353 -6.84 -27.34 27.81
CA GLN A 353 -7.72 -27.93 28.88
C GLN A 353 -6.92 -28.71 29.96
N GLU A 354 -7.61 -29.38 30.92
CA GLU A 354 -7.01 -30.24 31.98
C GLU A 354 -5.93 -31.22 31.46
N GLN A 355 -6.10 -31.77 30.25
CA GLN A 355 -5.15 -32.73 29.69
C GLN A 355 -3.78 -32.12 29.35
N ASP A 356 -3.75 -30.83 28.97
CA ASP A 356 -2.50 -30.11 28.70
C ASP A 356 -1.78 -29.75 30.00
N PHE A 357 -2.54 -29.58 31.10
CA PHE A 357 -1.99 -29.38 32.44
C PHE A 357 -1.37 -30.66 33.02
N ARG A 358 -2.01 -31.82 32.86
CA ARG A 358 -1.44 -33.11 33.31
C ARG A 358 -0.13 -33.46 32.61
N LYS A 359 -0.06 -33.22 31.29
CA LYS A 359 1.19 -33.41 30.53
C LYS A 359 2.31 -32.51 31.02
N LEU A 360 1.99 -31.27 31.42
CA LEU A 360 2.96 -30.34 31.98
C LEU A 360 3.49 -30.84 33.33
N GLU A 361 2.63 -31.36 34.21
CA GLU A 361 3.05 -31.96 35.49
C GLU A 361 3.94 -33.20 35.29
N GLU A 362 3.53 -34.12 34.42
CA GLU A 362 4.31 -35.33 34.08
C GLU A 362 5.70 -34.99 33.50
N GLU A 363 5.80 -33.93 32.69
CA GLU A 363 7.07 -33.48 32.11
C GLU A 363 7.97 -32.85 33.19
N ILE A 364 7.38 -32.08 34.11
CA ILE A 364 8.12 -31.43 35.21
C ILE A 364 8.69 -32.47 36.18
N GLU A 365 7.94 -33.53 36.50
CA GLU A 365 8.41 -34.62 37.37
C GLU A 365 9.62 -35.37 36.80
N GLN A 366 9.82 -35.34 35.48
CA GLN A 366 10.94 -36.00 34.80
C GLN A 366 12.19 -35.13 34.69
N ILE A 367 12.16 -33.87 35.13
CA ILE A 367 13.30 -32.96 35.07
C ILE A 367 14.29 -33.24 36.20
N VAL A 368 15.49 -33.70 35.81
CA VAL A 368 16.56 -34.04 36.75
C VAL A 368 17.38 -32.82 37.19
N ASP A 369 17.63 -31.87 36.28
CA ASP A 369 18.40 -30.65 36.57
C ASP A 369 17.49 -29.40 36.52
N ILE A 370 16.96 -29.07 37.68
CA ILE A 370 16.04 -27.94 37.88
C ILE A 370 16.74 -26.60 37.60
N ASN A 371 18.00 -26.45 38.02
CA ASN A 371 18.73 -25.18 37.92
C ASN A 371 19.14 -24.87 36.47
N ASP A 372 19.61 -25.88 35.74
CA ASP A 372 19.94 -25.73 34.32
C ASP A 372 18.70 -25.37 33.48
N THR A 373 17.59 -26.06 33.72
CA THR A 373 16.32 -25.79 33.03
C THR A 373 15.80 -24.38 33.32
N LEU A 374 15.82 -23.96 34.60
CA LEU A 374 15.37 -22.61 35.01
C LEU A 374 16.18 -21.49 34.33
N ASN A 375 17.49 -21.67 34.17
CA ASN A 375 18.35 -20.67 33.55
C ASN A 375 18.08 -20.52 32.06
N LYS A 376 17.76 -21.62 31.38
CA LYS A 376 17.57 -21.68 29.93
C LYS A 376 16.17 -21.32 29.44
N LEU A 377 15.16 -21.28 30.32
CA LEU A 377 13.87 -20.67 30.01
C LEU A 377 14.06 -19.20 29.58
N SER A 378 13.41 -18.80 28.50
CA SER A 378 13.43 -17.44 27.95
C SER A 378 12.35 -16.55 28.59
N ILE A 379 11.19 -17.12 28.94
CA ILE A 379 10.05 -16.38 29.47
C ILE A 379 10.09 -16.29 31.00
N LEU A 380 10.26 -15.06 31.53
CA LEU A 380 10.43 -14.80 32.96
C LEU A 380 9.22 -15.18 33.82
N SER A 381 7.99 -15.07 33.29
CA SER A 381 6.79 -15.51 34.02
C SER A 381 6.76 -17.04 34.20
N TYR A 382 7.25 -17.78 33.21
CA TYR A 382 7.29 -19.24 33.26
C TYR A 382 8.40 -19.77 34.16
N LYS A 383 9.52 -19.04 34.34
CA LYS A 383 10.49 -19.35 35.40
C LYS A 383 9.86 -19.37 36.80
N LYS A 384 9.02 -18.38 37.10
CA LYS A 384 8.32 -18.30 38.39
C LYS A 384 7.32 -19.44 38.56
N ARG A 385 6.55 -19.73 37.51
CA ARG A 385 5.54 -20.81 37.52
C ARG A 385 6.18 -22.19 37.64
N PHE A 386 7.29 -22.43 36.96
CA PHE A 386 8.06 -23.66 37.07
C PHE A 386 8.50 -23.93 38.53
N LEU A 387 9.03 -22.93 39.22
CA LEU A 387 9.40 -23.05 40.64
C LEU A 387 8.21 -23.33 41.57
N GLN A 388 7.01 -22.82 41.24
CA GLN A 388 5.80 -23.07 42.03
C GLN A 388 5.26 -24.50 41.86
N LEU A 389 5.44 -25.10 40.68
CA LEU A 389 5.00 -26.46 40.39
C LEU A 389 5.95 -27.54 40.94
N LEU A 390 7.14 -27.15 41.41
CA LEU A 390 8.12 -28.03 42.06
C LEU A 390 7.96 -28.09 43.59
N GLN A 391 7.08 -27.27 44.16
CA GLN A 391 6.73 -27.24 45.59
C GLN A 391 5.49 -28.09 45.84
#